data_AF-A0A966UDD2-F1
#
_entry.id   AF-A0A966UDD2-F1
#
_cell.length_a   1.000
_cell.length_b   1.000
_cell.length_c   1.000
_cell.angle_alpha   90.00
_cell.angle_beta   90.00
_cell.angle_gamma   90.00
#
_symmetry.space_group_name_H-M   'P 1'
#
loop_
_entity.id
_entity.type
_entity.pdbx_description
1 polymer ?
#
loop_
_entity_poly.entity_id
_entity_poly.type
_entity_poly.pdbx_seq_one_letter_code
_entity_poly.pdbx_strand_id
1 'polypeptide(L)'
;MDPMDAHRADAITAIAAMFLETNDDQLMNHGRPVTVNLTIDLPTLLGLAENPGQLSGYGPIPASVARELAADGKWRKFVTDPLTGNLLDMGRSHYLPSQYLVDFLTARDRTCRFPGCSYPARLSDIDHAKSWEEGGHTNPENLGFLCRRHHRLKTHGGWRLQSHVDGSCTWTSPQGKELFVPARPVDQSAAAKL
;
A
#
# COMPACT_ATOMS: atom_id res chain seq x y z
N MET A 1 24.10 -16.75 -8.26
CA MET A 1 24.18 -15.83 -7.11
C MET A 1 25.46 -16.20 -6.38
N ASP A 2 26.35 -15.22 -6.14
CA ASP A 2 27.63 -15.48 -5.49
C ASP A 2 27.38 -15.93 -4.03
N PRO A 3 27.89 -17.09 -3.59
CA PRO A 3 27.79 -17.52 -2.19
C PRO A 3 28.27 -16.46 -1.19
N MET A 4 29.20 -15.60 -1.61
CA MET A 4 29.74 -14.51 -0.81
C MET A 4 28.69 -13.42 -0.52
N ASP A 5 27.75 -13.19 -1.43
CA ASP A 5 26.70 -12.18 -1.26
C ASP A 5 25.60 -12.65 -0.30
N ALA A 6 25.29 -13.96 -0.31
CA ALA A 6 24.39 -14.57 0.66
C ALA A 6 24.97 -14.50 2.08
N HIS A 7 26.24 -14.86 2.25
CA HIS A 7 26.92 -14.77 3.54
C HIS A 7 27.06 -13.34 4.07
N ARG A 8 27.21 -12.35 3.18
CA ARG A 8 27.19 -10.93 3.56
C ARG A 8 25.82 -10.46 4.03
N ALA A 9 24.74 -10.91 3.38
CA ALA A 9 23.39 -10.60 3.79
C ALA A 9 23.06 -11.23 5.16
N ASP A 10 23.44 -12.50 5.36
CA ASP A 10 23.26 -13.20 6.64
C ASP A 10 24.02 -12.52 7.78
N ALA A 11 25.27 -12.08 7.52
CA ALA A 11 26.07 -11.38 8.51
C ALA A 11 25.45 -10.03 8.93
N ILE A 12 24.89 -9.27 7.98
CA ILE A 12 24.21 -8.01 8.28
C ILE A 12 22.93 -8.26 9.10
N THR A 13 22.15 -9.28 8.73
CA THR A 13 20.94 -9.67 9.47
C THR A 13 21.28 -10.08 10.90
N ALA A 14 22.32 -10.89 11.09
CA ALA A 14 22.77 -11.31 12.42
C ALA A 14 23.25 -10.12 13.28
N ILE A 15 24.04 -9.20 12.71
CA ILE A 15 24.49 -8.00 13.42
C ILE A 15 23.31 -7.10 13.81
N ALA A 16 22.33 -6.93 12.91
CA ALA A 16 21.14 -6.14 13.17
C ALA A 16 20.25 -6.77 14.26
N ALA A 17 20.07 -8.09 14.23
CA ALA A 17 19.33 -8.83 15.25
C ALA A 17 20.01 -8.73 16.63
N MET A 18 21.32 -8.95 16.70
CA MET A 18 22.09 -8.82 17.95
C MET A 18 22.03 -7.40 18.52
N PHE A 19 22.07 -6.37 17.66
CA PHE A 19 21.95 -4.97 18.08
C PHE A 19 20.57 -4.64 18.64
N LEU A 20 19.51 -5.22 18.08
CA LEU A 20 18.14 -5.08 18.58
C LEU A 20 17.94 -5.81 19.91
N GLU A 21 18.59 -6.96 20.11
CA GLU A 21 18.51 -7.72 21.36
C GLU A 21 19.28 -7.08 22.53
N THR A 22 20.35 -6.34 22.25
CA THR A 22 21.27 -5.81 23.29
C THR A 22 20.96 -4.39 23.76
N ASN A 23 20.10 -3.64 23.08
CA ASN A 23 19.84 -2.22 23.35
C ASN A 23 18.38 -1.91 23.74
N ASP A 24 17.79 -2.71 24.62
CA ASP A 24 16.42 -2.46 25.11
C ASP A 24 16.31 -1.14 25.92
N ASP A 25 17.40 -0.69 26.55
CA ASP A 25 17.37 0.42 27.52
C ASP A 25 18.04 1.75 27.08
N GLN A 26 18.81 1.81 25.98
CA GLN A 26 19.59 3.02 25.63
C GLN A 26 19.32 3.66 24.26
N LEU A 27 18.36 3.15 23.49
CA LEU A 27 17.87 3.89 22.32
C LEU A 27 16.72 4.76 22.79
N MET A 28 16.91 6.08 22.69
CA MET A 28 15.84 7.08 22.79
C MET A 28 14.69 6.62 21.90
N ASN A 29 13.69 6.02 22.54
CA ASN A 29 12.58 5.39 21.86
C ASN A 29 11.78 6.52 21.24
N HIS A 30 12.07 6.86 19.98
CA HIS A 30 11.20 7.66 19.13
C HIS A 30 9.96 6.84 18.75
N GLY A 31 9.33 6.21 19.75
CA GLY A 31 7.89 6.16 19.97
C GLY A 31 7.03 5.42 18.96
N ARG A 32 7.60 4.67 18.00
CA ARG A 32 6.85 3.69 17.23
C ARG A 32 7.70 2.43 17.00
N PRO A 33 7.18 1.24 17.37
CA PRO A 33 7.74 -0.02 16.91
C PRO A 33 7.90 0.02 15.39
N VAL A 34 9.04 -0.47 14.87
CA VAL A 34 9.22 -0.65 13.43
C VAL A 34 8.09 -1.56 12.94
N THR A 35 7.17 -0.98 12.18
CA THR A 35 5.98 -1.68 11.69
C THR A 35 6.17 -1.89 10.20
N VAL A 36 6.33 -3.15 9.79
CA VAL A 36 6.34 -3.55 8.37
C VAL A 36 4.95 -4.04 8.00
N ASN A 37 4.37 -3.42 6.97
CA ASN A 37 3.09 -3.85 6.42
C ASN A 37 3.37 -4.81 5.27
N LEU A 38 3.10 -6.09 5.53
CA LEU A 38 3.13 -7.14 4.53
C LEU A 38 1.70 -7.41 4.06
N THR A 39 1.54 -7.56 2.75
CA THR A 39 0.30 -8.08 2.15
C THR A 39 0.61 -9.34 1.37
N ILE A 40 -0.15 -10.41 1.64
CA ILE A 40 0.03 -11.73 1.04
C ILE A 40 -1.38 -12.29 0.78
N ASP A 41 -1.60 -12.92 -0.37
CA ASP A 41 -2.88 -13.57 -0.65
C ASP A 41 -3.02 -14.88 0.16
N LEU A 42 -4.27 -15.25 0.45
CA LEU A 42 -4.56 -16.40 1.30
C LEU A 42 -4.01 -17.72 0.73
N PRO A 43 -4.16 -18.04 -0.57
CA PRO A 43 -3.52 -19.23 -1.16
C PRO A 43 -2.01 -19.27 -0.92
N THR A 44 -1.28 -18.18 -1.18
CA THR A 44 0.17 -18.12 -0.94
C THR A 44 0.53 -18.31 0.53
N LEU A 45 -0.24 -17.68 1.43
CA LEU A 45 -0.05 -17.82 2.86
C LEU A 45 -0.23 -19.28 3.32
N LEU A 46 -1.21 -19.98 2.77
CA LEU A 46 -1.49 -21.39 3.07
C LEU A 46 -0.54 -22.37 2.37
N GLY A 47 0.42 -21.89 1.57
CA GLY A 47 1.30 -22.74 0.76
C GLY A 47 0.60 -23.43 -0.41
N LEU A 48 -0.57 -22.90 -0.83
CA LEU A 48 -1.35 -23.39 -1.97
C LEU A 48 -1.00 -22.66 -3.28
N ALA A 49 -0.25 -21.57 -3.20
CA ALA A 49 0.28 -20.80 -4.32
C ALA A 49 1.65 -20.21 -3.98
N GLU A 50 2.35 -19.72 -5.00
CA GLU A 50 3.66 -19.06 -4.87
C GLU A 50 3.62 -17.62 -5.42
N ASN A 51 2.47 -16.95 -5.31
CA ASN A 51 2.39 -15.54 -5.70
C ASN A 51 3.29 -14.73 -4.74
N PRO A 52 4.00 -13.70 -5.22
CA PRO A 52 4.83 -12.88 -4.35
C PRO A 52 3.99 -12.07 -3.35
N GLY A 53 4.49 -11.95 -2.12
CA GLY A 53 3.95 -11.00 -1.15
C GLY A 53 4.38 -9.58 -1.47
N GLN A 54 3.66 -8.58 -1.00
CA GLN A 54 3.96 -7.17 -1.18
C GLN A 54 4.41 -6.54 0.14
N LEU A 55 5.66 -6.10 0.20
CA LEU A 55 6.20 -5.36 1.34
C LEU A 55 6.04 -3.85 1.10
N SER A 56 5.33 -3.18 2.00
CA SER A 56 5.02 -1.75 1.85
C SER A 56 6.29 -0.90 1.80
N GLY A 57 6.45 -0.15 0.70
CA GLY A 57 7.62 0.70 0.47
C GLY A 57 8.85 0.00 -0.11
N TYR A 58 8.85 -1.33 -0.21
CA TYR A 58 9.99 -2.11 -0.71
C TYR A 58 9.69 -2.90 -2.00
N GLY A 59 8.42 -3.22 -2.28
CA GLY A 59 8.05 -3.94 -3.49
C GLY A 59 7.64 -5.39 -3.22
N PRO A 60 7.50 -6.20 -4.30
CA PRO A 60 7.22 -7.62 -4.16
C PRO A 60 8.40 -8.35 -3.51
N ILE A 61 8.09 -9.32 -2.67
CA ILE A 61 9.03 -10.23 -2.01
C ILE A 61 8.62 -11.68 -2.32
N PRO A 62 9.56 -12.64 -2.35
CA PRO A 62 9.24 -14.04 -2.60
C PRO A 62 8.22 -14.59 -1.61
N ALA A 63 7.39 -15.53 -2.06
CA ALA A 63 6.36 -16.18 -1.24
C ALA A 63 6.93 -16.82 0.04
N SER A 64 8.12 -17.42 -0.04
CA SER A 64 8.82 -17.98 1.12
C SER A 64 9.14 -16.94 2.18
N VAL A 65 9.75 -15.82 1.79
CA VAL A 65 10.08 -14.70 2.67
C VAL A 65 8.81 -14.04 3.21
N ALA A 66 7.78 -13.91 2.37
CA ALA A 66 6.49 -13.40 2.79
C ALA A 66 5.87 -14.29 3.88
N ARG A 67 5.86 -15.61 3.72
CA ARG A 67 5.35 -16.55 4.74
C ARG A 67 6.16 -16.48 6.03
N GLU A 68 7.48 -16.41 5.94
CA GLU A 68 8.38 -16.29 7.08
C GLU A 68 8.09 -15.00 7.88
N LEU A 69 8.05 -13.85 7.21
CA LEU A 69 7.72 -12.57 7.84
C LEU A 69 6.29 -12.55 8.41
N ALA A 70 5.39 -13.29 7.78
CA ALA A 70 4.01 -13.34 8.22
C ALA A 70 3.85 -14.20 9.49
N ALA A 71 4.67 -15.24 9.69
CA ALA A 71 4.61 -16.14 10.85
C ALA A 71 4.68 -15.41 12.21
N ASP A 72 5.53 -14.39 12.33
CA ASP A 72 5.71 -13.58 13.54
C ASP A 72 4.89 -12.26 13.53
N GLY A 73 3.97 -12.13 12.58
CA GLY A 73 3.18 -10.92 12.36
C GLY A 73 1.92 -10.80 13.21
N LYS A 74 1.48 -9.56 13.46
CA LYS A 74 0.10 -9.28 13.88
C LYS A 74 -0.80 -9.28 12.64
N TRP A 75 -1.75 -10.20 12.61
CA TRP A 75 -2.60 -10.41 11.44
C TRP A 75 -3.78 -9.45 11.38
N ARG A 76 -4.06 -8.96 10.18
CA ARG A 76 -5.33 -8.32 9.81
C ARG A 76 -5.85 -8.98 8.55
N LYS A 77 -7.05 -9.54 8.61
CA LYS A 77 -7.72 -10.14 7.45
C LYS A 77 -8.47 -9.05 6.69
N PHE A 78 -8.20 -8.94 5.40
CA PHE A 78 -9.02 -8.17 4.47
C PHE A 78 -9.76 -9.15 3.57
N VAL A 79 -11.10 -9.05 3.51
CA VAL A 79 -11.88 -9.72 2.47
C VAL A 79 -12.06 -8.71 1.36
N THR A 80 -11.48 -9.02 0.21
CA THR A 80 -11.59 -8.17 -0.97
C THR A 80 -12.40 -8.87 -2.05
N ASP A 81 -13.10 -8.09 -2.86
CA ASP A 81 -13.68 -8.60 -4.09
C ASP A 81 -12.54 -9.05 -5.03
N PRO A 82 -12.57 -10.29 -5.55
CA PRO A 82 -11.44 -10.86 -6.29
C PRO A 82 -11.25 -10.30 -7.70
N LEU A 83 -12.23 -9.61 -8.27
CA LEU A 83 -12.13 -8.98 -9.59
C LEU A 83 -11.59 -7.55 -9.49
N THR A 84 -11.78 -6.91 -8.34
CA THR A 84 -11.58 -5.47 -8.18
C THR A 84 -10.64 -5.08 -7.03
N GLY A 85 -10.41 -5.97 -6.07
CA GLY A 85 -9.57 -5.72 -4.90
C GLY A 85 -10.21 -4.84 -3.82
N ASN A 86 -11.53 -4.64 -3.84
CA ASN A 86 -12.23 -3.74 -2.92
C ASN A 86 -12.57 -4.33 -1.55
N LEU A 87 -12.47 -3.50 -0.52
CA LEU A 87 -12.91 -3.81 0.84
C LEU A 87 -14.43 -3.60 0.99
N LEU A 88 -15.14 -4.56 1.58
CA LEU A 88 -16.58 -4.46 1.82
C LEU A 88 -16.90 -3.44 2.94
N ASP A 89 -17.41 -2.29 2.48
CA ASP A 89 -17.92 -1.01 3.03
C ASP A 89 -18.03 -0.70 4.55
N MET A 90 -17.83 0.59 4.88
CA MET A 90 -18.12 1.26 6.15
C MET A 90 -18.65 2.68 5.85
N GLY A 91 -19.93 2.96 6.13
CA GLY A 91 -20.68 4.17 5.72
C GLY A 91 -20.18 5.56 6.19
N ARG A 92 -21.00 6.61 5.95
CA ARG A 92 -20.64 8.06 5.97
C ARG A 92 -20.40 8.72 7.35
N SER A 93 -20.25 7.96 8.44
CA SER A 93 -20.32 8.51 9.81
C SER A 93 -19.15 9.40 10.22
N HIS A 94 -17.98 9.31 9.54
CA HIS A 94 -16.77 10.03 9.94
C HIS A 94 -15.98 10.57 8.73
N TYR A 95 -15.46 11.79 8.86
CA TYR A 95 -14.53 12.39 7.89
C TYR A 95 -13.14 11.74 7.92
N LEU A 96 -12.64 11.43 9.12
CA LEU A 96 -11.35 10.77 9.28
C LEU A 96 -11.47 9.27 8.98
N PRO A 97 -10.62 8.70 8.11
CA PRO A 97 -10.63 7.28 7.83
C PRO A 97 -10.22 6.49 9.08
N SER A 98 -10.91 5.37 9.34
CA SER A 98 -10.48 4.43 10.37
C SER A 98 -9.10 3.85 10.04
N GLN A 99 -8.35 3.39 11.03
CA GLN A 99 -7.05 2.75 10.78
C GLN A 99 -7.18 1.53 9.85
N TYR A 100 -8.32 0.83 9.89
CA TYR A 100 -8.62 -0.28 8.98
C TYR A 100 -8.68 0.17 7.51
N LEU A 101 -9.33 1.30 7.24
CA LEU A 101 -9.41 1.89 5.91
C LEU A 101 -8.05 2.38 5.44
N VAL A 102 -7.26 3.00 6.33
CA VAL A 102 -5.88 3.43 6.03
C VAL A 102 -5.00 2.24 5.61
N ASP A 103 -5.05 1.14 6.36
CA ASP A 103 -4.24 -0.05 6.07
C ASP A 103 -4.65 -0.68 4.72
N PHE A 104 -5.95 -0.78 4.46
CA PHE A 104 -6.46 -1.27 3.18
C PHE A 104 -5.99 -0.40 2.01
N LEU A 105 -6.17 0.92 2.10
CA LEU A 105 -5.73 1.86 1.07
C LEU A 105 -4.20 1.77 0.86
N THR A 106 -3.45 1.49 1.93
CA THR A 106 -1.99 1.34 1.85
C THR A 106 -1.60 0.10 1.05
N ALA A 107 -2.30 -1.02 1.28
CA ALA A 107 -2.11 -2.26 0.54
C ALA A 107 -2.54 -2.15 -0.94
N ARG A 108 -3.69 -1.50 -1.17
CA ARG A 108 -4.24 -1.28 -2.52
C ARG A 108 -3.36 -0.33 -3.35
N ASP A 109 -3.11 0.87 -2.84
CA ASP A 109 -2.51 1.93 -3.65
C ASP A 109 -1.01 1.74 -3.82
N ARG A 110 -0.27 1.40 -2.74
CA ARG A 110 1.20 1.21 -2.68
C ARG A 110 2.03 2.47 -3.00
N THR A 111 1.68 3.17 -4.07
CA THR A 111 2.19 4.46 -4.50
C THR A 111 1.04 5.41 -4.83
N CYS A 112 1.37 6.69 -5.00
CA CYS A 112 0.45 7.71 -5.49
C CYS A 112 -0.35 7.23 -6.70
N ARG A 113 -1.67 7.51 -6.70
CA ARG A 113 -2.60 7.10 -7.77
C ARG A 113 -2.53 7.95 -9.04
N PHE A 114 -1.67 8.97 -9.10
CA PHE A 114 -1.46 9.73 -10.32
C PHE A 114 -0.72 8.88 -11.38
N PRO A 115 -1.06 8.99 -12.68
CA PRO A 115 -0.43 8.21 -13.74
C PRO A 115 1.10 8.29 -13.72
N GLY A 116 1.75 7.12 -13.64
CA GLY A 116 3.21 7.00 -13.64
C GLY A 116 3.93 7.46 -12.36
N CYS A 117 3.21 7.83 -11.30
CA CYS A 117 3.84 8.25 -10.05
C CYS A 117 4.22 7.04 -9.17
N SER A 118 5.50 6.95 -8.81
CA SER A 118 6.03 5.92 -7.90
C SER A 118 6.20 6.40 -6.45
N TYR A 119 5.74 7.61 -6.13
CA TYR A 119 5.91 8.17 -4.78
C TYR A 119 5.15 7.32 -3.74
N PRO A 120 5.77 6.91 -2.62
CA PRO A 120 5.18 5.93 -1.70
C PRO A 120 3.84 6.39 -1.08
N ALA A 121 2.87 5.47 -0.99
CA ALA A 121 1.58 5.72 -0.35
C ALA A 121 1.74 6.12 1.12
N ARG A 122 2.64 5.45 1.87
CA ARG A 122 2.92 5.75 3.28
C ARG A 122 3.43 7.17 3.56
N LEU A 123 3.91 7.87 2.54
CA LEU A 123 4.39 9.26 2.61
C LEU A 123 3.43 10.25 1.93
N SER A 124 2.29 9.75 1.43
CA SER A 124 1.29 10.49 0.68
C SER A 124 0.10 10.86 1.58
N ASP A 125 -0.67 11.84 1.13
CA ASP A 125 -1.94 12.19 1.78
C ASP A 125 -3.03 11.22 1.32
N ILE A 126 -3.98 10.92 2.21
CA ILE A 126 -5.25 10.29 1.82
C ILE A 126 -6.18 11.40 1.36
N ASP A 127 -6.71 11.27 0.14
CA ASP A 127 -7.52 12.30 -0.49
C ASP A 127 -8.81 11.71 -1.07
N HIS A 128 -9.91 12.46 -0.94
CA HIS A 128 -11.24 12.10 -1.42
C HIS A 128 -11.43 12.50 -2.88
N ALA A 129 -11.59 11.55 -3.81
CA ALA A 129 -11.79 11.82 -5.24
C ALA A 129 -12.93 12.82 -5.50
N LYS A 130 -14.10 12.57 -4.93
CA LYS A 130 -15.16 13.55 -4.72
C LYS A 130 -15.02 14.15 -3.33
N SER A 131 -14.87 15.47 -3.23
CA SER A 131 -14.60 16.14 -1.95
C SER A 131 -15.73 15.92 -0.93
N TRP A 132 -15.40 16.06 0.34
CA TRP A 132 -16.39 15.93 1.42
C TRP A 132 -17.50 16.99 1.30
N GLU A 133 -17.11 18.22 0.94
CA GLU A 133 -18.01 19.37 0.73
C GLU A 133 -19.01 19.11 -0.42
N GLU A 134 -18.60 18.36 -1.44
CA GLU A 134 -19.47 17.93 -2.55
C GLU A 134 -20.31 16.68 -2.19
N GLY A 135 -20.21 16.18 -0.96
CA GLY A 135 -20.93 15.00 -0.48
C GLY A 135 -20.21 13.67 -0.77
N GLY A 136 -18.89 13.69 -0.92
CA GLY A 136 -18.06 12.50 -0.98
C GLY A 136 -18.09 11.68 0.31
N HIS A 137 -17.98 10.37 0.17
CA HIS A 137 -17.96 9.43 1.29
C HIS A 137 -16.52 9.10 1.70
N THR A 138 -16.30 8.81 2.98
CA THR A 138 -15.03 8.28 3.48
C THR A 138 -15.04 6.76 3.37
N ASN A 139 -14.89 6.26 2.15
CA ASN A 139 -14.95 4.83 1.85
C ASN A 139 -13.82 4.42 0.88
N PRO A 140 -13.57 3.12 0.68
CA PRO A 140 -12.54 2.63 -0.23
C PRO A 140 -12.64 3.21 -1.65
N GLU A 141 -13.86 3.31 -2.18
CA GLU A 141 -14.11 3.73 -3.56
C GLU A 141 -13.71 5.20 -3.79
N ASN A 142 -13.97 6.07 -2.81
CA ASN A 142 -13.74 7.50 -2.95
C ASN A 142 -12.36 7.94 -2.44
N LEU A 143 -11.74 7.21 -1.51
CA LEU A 143 -10.42 7.56 -0.97
C LEU A 143 -9.26 6.95 -1.76
N GLY A 144 -8.11 7.63 -1.70
CA GLY A 144 -6.82 6.98 -1.96
C GLY A 144 -5.64 7.94 -1.90
N PHE A 145 -4.44 7.40 -2.04
CA PHE A 145 -3.21 8.11 -1.77
C PHE A 145 -2.76 9.00 -2.92
N LEU A 146 -2.48 10.27 -2.60
CA LEU A 146 -1.85 11.26 -3.48
C LEU A 146 -0.65 11.91 -2.80
N CYS A 147 0.50 11.94 -3.48
CA CYS A 147 1.62 12.72 -3.00
C CYS A 147 1.29 14.22 -3.01
N ARG A 148 1.96 15.02 -2.18
CA ARG A 148 1.70 16.46 -2.04
C ARG A 148 1.64 17.21 -3.37
N ARG A 149 2.47 16.84 -4.35
CA ARG A 149 2.46 17.42 -5.70
C ARG A 149 1.14 17.16 -6.43
N HIS A 150 0.70 15.90 -6.49
CA HIS A 150 -0.50 15.52 -7.25
C HIS A 150 -1.79 15.87 -6.52
N HIS A 151 -1.77 15.87 -5.18
CA HIS A 151 -2.86 16.44 -4.38
C HIS A 151 -3.09 17.91 -4.75
N ARG A 152 -2.03 18.75 -4.75
CA ARG A 152 -2.13 20.16 -5.17
C ARG A 152 -2.59 20.35 -6.62
N LEU A 153 -2.17 19.46 -7.54
CA LEU A 153 -2.62 19.52 -8.93
C LEU A 153 -4.11 19.27 -9.07
N LYS A 154 -4.68 18.36 -8.26
CA LYS A 154 -6.11 18.15 -8.19
C LYS A 154 -6.83 19.34 -7.56
N THR A 155 -6.34 19.84 -6.43
CA THR A 155 -7.01 20.92 -5.68
C THR A 155 -6.97 22.27 -6.41
N HIS A 156 -5.86 22.59 -7.07
CA HIS A 156 -5.61 23.93 -7.62
C HIS A 156 -5.19 23.93 -9.09
N GLY A 157 -4.74 22.80 -9.62
CA GLY A 157 -4.17 22.71 -10.96
C GLY A 157 -5.16 22.37 -12.06
N GLY A 158 -6.47 22.34 -11.77
CA GLY A 158 -7.54 22.02 -12.73
C GLY A 158 -7.62 20.54 -13.13
N TRP A 159 -6.83 19.67 -12.49
CA TRP A 159 -6.93 18.23 -12.70
C TRP A 159 -8.15 17.67 -11.99
N ARG A 160 -8.87 16.77 -12.64
CA ARG A 160 -10.01 16.07 -12.05
C ARG A 160 -9.68 14.60 -11.87
N LEU A 161 -10.16 14.03 -10.77
CA LEU A 161 -9.99 12.63 -10.43
C LEU A 161 -11.37 12.00 -10.30
N GLN A 162 -11.64 10.98 -11.12
CA GLN A 162 -12.74 10.06 -10.92
C GLN A 162 -12.18 8.73 -10.42
N SER A 163 -12.57 8.34 -9.21
CA SER A 163 -12.24 7.03 -8.65
C SER A 163 -13.39 6.07 -8.94
N HIS A 164 -13.07 4.84 -9.29
CA HIS A 164 -14.05 3.84 -9.68
C HIS A 164 -14.26 2.82 -8.56
N VAL A 165 -15.41 2.15 -8.60
CA VAL A 165 -15.71 1.10 -7.62
C VAL A 165 -14.57 0.12 -7.59
N ASP A 166 -14.02 -0.29 -8.73
CA ASP A 166 -13.02 -1.34 -8.85
C ASP A 166 -11.60 -0.97 -8.35
N GLY A 167 -11.42 0.18 -7.70
CA GLY A 167 -10.13 0.67 -7.25
C GLY A 167 -9.25 1.27 -8.35
N SER A 168 -9.70 1.27 -9.61
CA SER A 168 -9.07 2.03 -10.70
C SER A 168 -9.44 3.52 -10.60
N CYS A 169 -8.76 4.36 -11.36
CA CYS A 169 -9.15 5.77 -11.47
C CYS A 169 -8.85 6.39 -12.82
N THR A 170 -9.65 7.39 -13.20
CA THR A 170 -9.44 8.22 -14.38
C THR A 170 -9.06 9.63 -13.95
N TRP A 171 -7.94 10.11 -14.50
CA TRP A 171 -7.50 11.49 -14.35
C TRP A 171 -7.81 12.28 -15.62
N THR A 172 -8.45 13.44 -15.48
CA THR A 172 -8.68 14.37 -16.58
C THR A 172 -7.79 15.59 -16.41
N SER A 173 -6.96 15.89 -17.41
CA SER A 173 -6.13 17.09 -17.42
C SER A 173 -6.97 18.36 -17.60
N PRO A 174 -6.44 19.56 -17.32
CA PRO A 174 -7.15 20.82 -17.55
C PRO A 174 -7.56 21.05 -19.02
N GLN A 175 -6.88 20.37 -19.96
CA GLN A 175 -7.19 20.41 -21.39
C GLN A 175 -8.17 19.31 -21.82
N GLY A 176 -8.71 18.52 -20.87
CA GLY A 176 -9.66 17.46 -21.14
C GLY A 176 -9.04 16.11 -21.54
N LYS A 177 -7.71 15.94 -21.46
CA LYS A 177 -7.07 14.65 -21.75
C LYS A 177 -7.32 13.67 -20.62
N GLU A 178 -7.85 12.50 -20.94
CA GLU A 178 -8.07 11.44 -19.96
C GLU A 178 -6.89 10.46 -19.89
N LEU A 179 -6.57 10.05 -18.66
CA LEU A 179 -5.52 9.11 -18.33
C LEU A 179 -6.08 8.08 -17.36
N PHE A 180 -6.20 6.84 -17.81
CA PHE A 180 -6.66 5.72 -16.98
C PHE A 180 -5.50 5.12 -16.18
N VAL A 181 -5.73 4.90 -14.89
CA VAL A 181 -4.83 4.18 -13.99
C VAL A 181 -5.57 2.92 -13.53
N PRO A 182 -5.10 1.72 -13.93
CA PRO A 182 -5.77 0.49 -13.54
C PRO A 182 -5.71 0.29 -12.03
N ALA A 183 -6.67 -0.48 -11.52
CA ALA A 183 -6.60 -1.00 -10.17
C ALA A 183 -5.30 -1.80 -9.98
N ARG A 184 -4.80 -1.84 -8.75
CA ARG A 184 -3.64 -2.65 -8.37
C ARG A 184 -4.15 -3.77 -7.46
N PRO A 185 -4.53 -4.93 -8.03
CA PRO A 185 -5.10 -6.03 -7.27
C PRO A 185 -4.15 -6.40 -6.14
N VAL A 186 -4.68 -6.47 -4.92
CA VAL A 186 -3.90 -6.64 -3.68
C VAL A 186 -3.04 -7.92 -3.71
N ASP A 187 -3.47 -8.92 -4.48
CA ASP A 187 -2.84 -10.21 -4.73
C ASP A 187 -1.86 -10.25 -5.92
N GLN A 188 -1.84 -9.22 -6.77
CA GLN A 188 -0.91 -9.15 -7.91
C GLN A 188 0.25 -8.21 -7.59
N SER A 189 1.46 -8.77 -7.47
CA SER A 189 2.68 -7.98 -7.68
C SER A 189 2.63 -7.36 -9.06
N ALA A 190 3.04 -6.09 -9.18
CA ALA A 190 3.23 -5.46 -10.48
C ALA A 190 4.11 -6.38 -11.35
N ALA A 191 3.51 -7.03 -12.33
CA ALA A 191 4.26 -7.76 -13.33
C ALA A 191 5.16 -6.74 -14.02
N ALA A 192 6.47 -6.87 -13.82
CA ALA A 192 7.46 -6.13 -14.58
C ALA A 192 7.24 -6.51 -16.05
N LYS A 193 6.67 -5.59 -16.84
CA LYS A 193 6.73 -5.70 -18.29
C LYS A 193 8.20 -5.53 -18.68
N LEU A 194 8.83 -6.65 -19.05
CA LEU A 194 10.06 -6.67 -19.85
C LEU A 194 9.76 -6.11 -21.25
#